data_AF-A0A959YEA9-F1
#
_entry.id   AF-A0A959YEA9-F1
#
_cell.length_a   1.000
_cell.length_b   1.000
_cell.length_c   1.000
_cell.angle_alpha   90.00
_cell.angle_beta   90.00
_cell.angle_gamma   90.00
#
_symmetry.space_group_name_H-M   'P 1'
#
loop_
_entity.id
_entity.type
_entity.pdbx_description
1 polymer ?
#
loop_
_entity_poly.entity_id
_entity_poly.type
_entity_poly.pdbx_seq_one_letter_code
_entity_poly.pdbx_strand_id
1 'polypeptide(L)'
;MEIPAQAIATVTASFVAASAAVWAAIMSTRNNRALKSHEIMFGRLHEDRVRVMVEIYDKLFDLRQDVWQYLKLMRNVTEDVSKQREEGYVKLRKQMDDVHSYYRRRRFYFDRTMCEKMDGVFATHYKIEEIIHPHHRSEVLINVMAVESDARKSMREDLDEAFTILHDKMKLAMDALENGMRRLLGVEVETRATR
;
A
#
# COMPACT_ATOMS: atom_id res chain seq x y z
N MET A 1 24.74 -73.88 29.21
CA MET A 1 23.73 -72.84 29.49
C MET A 1 23.23 -72.32 28.16
N GLU A 2 22.08 -72.80 27.70
CA GLU A 2 21.44 -72.25 26.50
C GLU A 2 20.58 -71.06 26.91
N ILE A 3 20.81 -69.91 26.31
CA ILE A 3 19.96 -68.74 26.52
C ILE A 3 18.66 -69.02 25.75
N PRO A 4 17.49 -68.98 26.41
CA PRO A 4 16.22 -69.27 25.74
C PRO A 4 15.97 -68.23 24.65
N ALA A 5 15.59 -68.69 23.44
CA ALA A 5 15.31 -67.83 22.29
C ALA A 5 14.30 -66.70 22.60
N GLN A 6 13.39 -66.93 23.56
CA GLN A 6 12.44 -65.93 24.05
C GLN A 6 13.11 -64.73 24.73
N ALA A 7 14.24 -64.93 25.43
CA ALA A 7 15.00 -63.84 26.07
C ALA A 7 15.72 -62.98 25.02
N ILE A 8 16.22 -63.58 23.95
CA ILE A 8 16.86 -62.86 22.84
C ILE A 8 15.81 -62.03 22.07
N ALA A 9 14.62 -62.59 21.84
CA ALA A 9 13.51 -61.90 21.19
C ALA A 9 12.96 -60.70 22.01
N THR A 10 12.89 -60.82 23.34
CA THR A 10 12.43 -59.71 24.19
C THR A 10 13.45 -58.59 24.27
N VAL A 11 14.75 -58.89 24.38
CA VAL A 11 15.81 -57.86 24.40
C VAL A 11 15.89 -57.10 23.07
N THR A 12 15.79 -57.80 21.94
CA THR A 12 15.79 -57.18 20.61
C THR A 12 14.54 -56.31 20.38
N ALA A 13 13.35 -56.78 20.75
CA ALA A 13 12.12 -55.98 20.69
C ALA A 13 12.20 -54.71 21.57
N SER A 14 12.79 -54.83 22.77
CA SER A 14 13.00 -53.69 23.68
C SER A 14 13.92 -52.63 23.06
N PHE A 15 14.99 -53.06 22.40
CA PHE A 15 15.94 -52.14 21.76
C PHE A 15 15.33 -51.44 20.54
N VAL A 16 14.54 -52.15 19.73
CA VAL A 16 13.80 -51.56 18.59
C VAL A 16 12.77 -50.54 19.09
N ALA A 17 12.00 -50.88 20.13
CA ALA A 17 11.01 -49.96 20.72
C ALA A 17 11.66 -48.70 21.30
N ALA A 18 12.79 -48.85 22.03
CA ALA A 18 13.56 -47.72 22.55
C ALA A 18 14.12 -46.84 21.44
N SER A 19 14.66 -47.45 20.37
CA SER A 19 15.18 -46.73 19.21
C SER A 19 14.08 -45.97 18.47
N ALA A 20 12.90 -46.57 18.30
CA ALA A 20 11.74 -45.92 17.71
C ALA A 20 11.23 -44.75 18.56
N ALA A 21 11.19 -44.89 19.89
CA ALA A 21 10.80 -43.83 20.80
C ALA A 21 11.78 -42.63 20.76
N VAL A 22 13.08 -42.90 20.72
CA VAL A 22 14.12 -41.87 20.55
C VAL A 22 13.96 -41.16 19.20
N TRP A 23 13.75 -41.91 18.12
CA TRP A 23 13.51 -41.33 16.79
C TRP A 23 12.25 -40.46 16.75
N ALA A 24 11.15 -40.92 17.34
CA ALA A 24 9.90 -40.17 17.45
C ALA A 24 10.08 -38.87 18.25
N ALA A 25 10.83 -38.92 19.35
CA ALA A 25 11.16 -37.73 20.15
C ALA A 25 12.04 -36.72 19.37
N ILE A 26 13.04 -37.20 18.62
CA ILE A 26 13.88 -36.37 17.76
C ILE A 26 13.07 -35.73 16.62
N MET A 27 12.19 -36.50 15.98
CA MET A 27 11.30 -35.99 14.92
C MET A 27 10.32 -34.96 15.47
N SER A 28 9.68 -35.24 16.60
CA SER A 28 8.74 -34.31 17.26
C SER A 28 9.42 -33.00 17.65
N THR A 29 10.62 -33.06 18.23
CA THR A 29 11.38 -31.84 18.57
C THR A 29 11.83 -31.05 17.34
N ARG A 30 12.24 -31.73 16.27
CA ARG A 30 12.53 -31.07 14.97
C ARG A 30 11.30 -30.38 14.39
N ASN A 31 10.16 -31.06 14.36
CA ASN A 31 8.91 -30.49 13.86
C ASN A 31 8.46 -29.29 14.71
N ASN A 32 8.52 -29.39 16.04
CA ASN A 32 8.17 -28.27 16.92
C ASN A 32 9.08 -27.05 16.73
N ARG A 33 10.39 -27.26 16.48
CA ARG A 33 11.31 -26.16 16.15
C ARG A 33 10.98 -25.54 14.80
N ALA A 34 10.68 -26.35 13.79
CA ALA A 34 10.27 -25.86 12.47
C ALA A 34 8.96 -25.04 12.58
N LEU A 35 7.95 -25.55 13.28
CA LEU A 35 6.69 -24.84 13.53
C LEU A 35 6.89 -23.49 14.22
N LYS A 36 7.68 -23.46 15.31
CA LYS A 36 8.02 -22.20 15.99
C LYS A 36 8.77 -21.22 15.08
N SER A 37 9.71 -21.71 14.27
CA SER A 37 10.42 -20.87 13.30
C SER A 37 9.48 -20.30 12.25
N HIS A 38 8.53 -21.11 11.75
CA HIS A 38 7.50 -20.65 10.83
C HIS A 38 6.61 -19.59 11.46
N GLU A 39 6.12 -19.82 12.68
CA GLU A 39 5.29 -18.86 13.43
C GLU A 39 6.01 -17.52 13.62
N ILE A 40 7.30 -17.53 14.00
CA ILE A 40 8.11 -16.32 14.13
C ILE A 40 8.25 -15.58 12.79
N MET A 41 8.52 -16.31 11.69
CA MET A 41 8.65 -15.70 10.36
C MET A 41 7.32 -15.10 9.89
N PHE A 42 6.20 -15.79 10.10
CA PHE A 42 4.88 -15.27 9.77
C PHE A 42 4.53 -14.05 10.61
N GLY A 43 4.85 -14.05 11.91
CA GLY A 43 4.70 -12.88 12.78
C GLY A 43 5.44 -11.65 12.23
N ARG A 44 6.73 -11.80 11.90
CA ARG A 44 7.53 -10.72 11.31
C ARG A 44 6.97 -10.24 9.96
N LEU A 45 6.52 -11.16 9.10
CA LEU A 45 5.95 -10.78 7.81
C LEU A 45 4.66 -9.95 7.98
N HIS A 46 3.82 -10.30 8.96
CA HIS A 46 2.62 -9.55 9.29
C HIS A 46 2.96 -8.16 9.87
N GLU A 47 3.95 -8.07 10.77
CA GLU A 47 4.45 -6.80 11.29
C GLU A 47 4.99 -5.90 10.16
N ASP A 48 5.82 -6.45 9.27
CA ASP A 48 6.35 -5.75 8.10
C ASP A 48 5.24 -5.23 7.19
N ARG A 49 4.24 -6.08 6.93
CA ARG A 49 3.09 -5.73 6.11
C ARG A 49 2.28 -4.59 6.73
N VAL A 50 2.00 -4.65 8.03
CA VAL A 50 1.27 -3.59 8.74
C VAL A 50 2.06 -2.29 8.71
N ARG A 51 3.36 -2.33 9.03
CA ARG A 51 4.23 -1.15 8.98
C ARG A 51 4.23 -0.50 7.59
N VAL A 52 4.38 -1.29 6.53
CA VAL A 52 4.33 -0.80 5.16
C VAL A 52 2.96 -0.20 4.82
N MET A 53 1.86 -0.81 5.28
CA MET A 53 0.51 -0.24 5.09
C MET A 53 0.34 1.11 5.78
N VAL A 54 0.81 1.25 7.02
CA VAL A 54 0.78 2.52 7.77
C VAL A 54 1.60 3.59 7.05
N GLU A 55 2.85 3.27 6.66
CA GLU A 55 3.72 4.25 5.99
C GLU A 55 3.13 4.74 4.65
N ILE A 56 2.44 3.87 3.89
CA ILE A 56 1.75 4.31 2.67
C ILE A 56 0.50 5.13 3.00
N TYR A 57 -0.26 4.73 4.02
CA TYR A 57 -1.44 5.46 4.45
C TYR A 57 -1.09 6.91 4.81
N ASP A 58 -0.07 7.11 5.64
CA ASP A 58 0.39 8.45 6.05
C ASP A 58 0.84 9.28 4.84
N LYS A 59 1.62 8.67 3.94
CA LYS A 59 2.06 9.31 2.69
C LYS A 59 0.90 9.73 1.78
N LEU A 60 -0.14 8.90 1.66
CA LEU A 60 -1.34 9.23 0.89
C LEU A 60 -2.17 10.32 1.57
N PHE A 61 -2.23 10.30 2.90
CA PHE A 61 -2.93 11.32 3.67
C PHE A 61 -2.27 12.70 3.47
N ASP A 62 -0.95 12.79 3.62
CA ASP A 62 -0.19 14.02 3.39
C ASP A 62 -0.37 14.53 1.95
N LEU A 63 -0.22 13.62 0.99
CA LEU A 63 -0.41 13.92 -0.42
C LEU A 63 -1.82 14.44 -0.71
N ARG A 64 -2.87 13.86 -0.11
CA ARG A 64 -4.25 14.32 -0.25
C ARG A 64 -4.42 15.73 0.32
N GLN A 65 -3.78 16.06 1.44
CA GLN A 65 -3.81 17.41 1.99
C GLN A 65 -3.13 18.41 1.05
N ASP A 66 -1.96 18.06 0.51
CA ASP A 66 -1.20 18.91 -0.41
C ASP A 66 -1.94 19.12 -1.75
N VAL A 67 -2.61 18.08 -2.28
CA VAL A 67 -3.52 18.22 -3.44
C VAL A 67 -4.60 19.28 -3.16
N TRP A 68 -5.24 19.21 -1.98
CA TRP A 68 -6.30 20.15 -1.64
C TRP A 68 -5.79 21.59 -1.44
N GLN A 69 -4.59 21.75 -0.87
CA GLN A 69 -3.95 23.06 -0.77
C GLN A 69 -3.62 23.62 -2.16
N TYR A 70 -3.07 22.78 -3.05
CA TYR A 70 -2.76 23.17 -4.42
C TYR A 70 -4.02 23.61 -5.20
N LEU A 71 -5.12 22.87 -5.06
CA LEU A 71 -6.42 23.24 -5.63
C LEU A 71 -6.90 24.62 -5.18
N LYS A 72 -6.76 24.93 -3.88
CA LYS A 72 -7.11 26.27 -3.37
C LYS A 72 -6.26 27.37 -4.01
N LEU A 73 -4.96 27.11 -4.18
CA LEU A 73 -4.07 28.06 -4.87
C LEU A 73 -4.49 28.25 -6.33
N MET A 74 -4.87 27.18 -7.03
CA MET A 74 -5.33 27.25 -8.42
C MET A 74 -6.65 28.04 -8.59
N ARG A 75 -7.52 28.03 -7.56
CA ARG A 75 -8.77 28.81 -7.55
C ARG A 75 -8.55 30.32 -7.37
N ASN A 76 -7.42 30.72 -6.79
CA ASN A 76 -7.07 32.13 -6.56
C ASN A 76 -6.19 32.66 -7.71
N VAL A 77 -6.80 33.38 -8.66
CA VAL A 77 -6.17 33.82 -9.92
C VAL A 77 -5.61 35.24 -9.81
N THR A 78 -4.93 35.60 -8.73
CA THR A 78 -4.18 36.87 -8.66
C THR A 78 -2.76 36.67 -9.19
N GLU A 79 -2.15 37.72 -9.76
CA GLU A 79 -0.77 37.68 -10.30
C GLU A 79 0.26 37.27 -9.22
N ASP A 80 0.01 37.67 -7.98
CA ASP A 80 0.89 37.46 -6.82
C ASP A 80 1.02 35.96 -6.42
N VAL A 81 0.13 35.09 -6.90
CA VAL A 81 0.11 33.65 -6.57
C VAL A 81 0.77 32.78 -7.64
N SER A 82 1.26 33.36 -8.74
CA SER A 82 1.90 32.61 -9.84
C SER A 82 3.09 31.76 -9.36
N LYS A 83 4.03 32.38 -8.63
CA LYS A 83 5.19 31.69 -8.05
C LYS A 83 4.79 30.60 -7.04
N GLN A 84 3.80 30.87 -6.19
CA GLN A 84 3.30 29.89 -5.22
C GLN A 84 2.63 28.68 -5.90
N ARG A 85 1.98 28.88 -7.05
CA ARG A 85 1.41 27.80 -7.86
C ARG A 85 2.49 26.93 -8.48
N GLU A 86 3.56 27.53 -8.99
CA GLU A 86 4.69 26.76 -9.52
C GLU A 86 5.37 25.93 -8.42
N GLU A 87 5.72 26.56 -7.29
CA GLU A 87 6.32 25.90 -6.14
C GLU A 87 5.41 24.78 -5.58
N GLY A 88 4.11 25.05 -5.48
CA GLY A 88 3.11 24.07 -5.06
C GLY A 88 3.01 22.88 -6.01
N TYR A 89 3.05 23.11 -7.33
CA TYR A 89 3.04 22.04 -8.32
C TYR A 89 4.29 21.18 -8.25
N VAL A 90 5.48 21.80 -8.17
CA VAL A 90 6.76 21.09 -8.04
C VAL A 90 6.79 20.24 -6.78
N LYS A 91 6.32 20.78 -5.65
CA LYS A 91 6.19 20.04 -4.39
C LYS A 91 5.26 18.84 -4.55
N LEU A 92 4.06 19.06 -5.09
CA LEU A 92 3.04 18.01 -5.26
C LEU A 92 3.54 16.87 -6.16
N ARG A 93 4.17 17.22 -7.29
CA ARG A 93 4.75 16.26 -8.22
C ARG A 93 5.81 15.40 -7.56
N LYS A 94 6.76 16.04 -6.87
CA LYS A 94 7.83 15.33 -6.15
C LYS A 94 7.25 14.37 -5.11
N GLN A 95 6.27 14.82 -4.32
CA GLN A 95 5.62 13.96 -3.33
C GLN A 95 4.93 12.77 -3.99
N MET A 96 4.19 12.99 -5.07
CA MET A 96 3.53 11.90 -5.80
C MET A 96 4.54 10.87 -6.31
N ASP A 97 5.65 11.31 -6.92
CA ASP A 97 6.72 10.43 -7.38
C ASP A 97 7.36 9.64 -6.24
N ASP A 98 7.58 10.27 -5.08
CA ASP A 98 8.10 9.64 -3.88
C ASP A 98 7.14 8.56 -3.34
N VAL A 99 5.84 8.86 -3.26
CA VAL A 99 4.81 7.90 -2.83
C VAL A 99 4.70 6.74 -3.83
N HIS A 100 4.66 7.04 -5.12
CA HIS A 100 4.55 6.02 -6.17
C HIS A 100 5.76 5.08 -6.17
N SER A 101 6.97 5.65 -6.09
CA SER A 101 8.22 4.88 -6.02
C SER A 101 8.30 4.04 -4.75
N TYR A 102 7.85 4.59 -3.62
CA TYR A 102 7.79 3.86 -2.35
C TYR A 102 6.83 2.67 -2.46
N TYR A 103 5.63 2.88 -3.01
CA TYR A 103 4.61 1.85 -3.24
C TYR A 103 5.10 0.76 -4.20
N ARG A 104 5.63 1.11 -5.37
CA ARG A 104 6.07 0.14 -6.38
C ARG A 104 7.09 -0.85 -5.84
N ARG A 105 8.05 -0.38 -5.04
CA ARG A 105 9.07 -1.25 -4.40
C ARG A 105 8.50 -2.21 -3.37
N ARG A 106 7.29 -1.95 -2.86
CA ARG A 106 6.62 -2.69 -1.79
C ARG A 106 5.31 -3.32 -2.23
N ARG A 107 5.04 -3.36 -3.54
CA ARG A 107 3.79 -3.86 -4.13
C ARG A 107 3.42 -5.26 -3.66
N PHE A 108 4.41 -6.12 -3.40
CA PHE A 108 4.21 -7.51 -2.97
C PHE A 108 3.57 -7.67 -1.58
N TYR A 109 3.53 -6.62 -0.75
CA TYR A 109 2.84 -6.65 0.54
C TYR A 109 1.32 -6.50 0.43
N PHE A 110 0.81 -6.18 -0.77
CA PHE A 110 -0.59 -5.85 -0.99
C PHE A 110 -1.30 -6.94 -1.78
N ASP A 111 -2.59 -7.11 -1.49
CA ASP A 111 -3.45 -7.95 -2.33
C ASP A 111 -3.74 -7.24 -3.66
N ARG A 112 -4.32 -8.00 -4.61
CA ARG A 112 -4.62 -7.51 -5.94
C ARG A 112 -5.59 -6.32 -5.92
N THR A 113 -6.64 -6.41 -5.11
CA THR A 113 -7.67 -5.36 -4.99
C THR A 113 -7.07 -4.04 -4.51
N MET A 114 -6.17 -4.09 -3.53
CA MET A 114 -5.41 -2.93 -3.08
C MET A 114 -4.54 -2.37 -4.20
N CYS A 115 -3.83 -3.24 -4.91
CA CYS A 115 -2.95 -2.80 -5.98
C CYS A 115 -3.72 -2.06 -7.07
N GLU A 116 -4.88 -2.56 -7.46
CA GLU A 116 -5.75 -1.92 -8.46
C GLU A 116 -6.23 -0.54 -8.00
N LYS A 117 -6.55 -0.37 -6.70
CA LYS A 117 -6.92 0.93 -6.12
C LYS A 117 -5.74 1.92 -6.13
N MET A 118 -4.56 1.48 -5.68
CA MET A 118 -3.34 2.30 -5.68
C MET A 118 -2.95 2.71 -7.10
N ASP A 119 -2.95 1.77 -8.05
CA ASP A 119 -2.68 2.05 -9.46
C ASP A 119 -3.67 3.05 -10.03
N GLY A 120 -4.94 2.96 -9.61
CA GLY A 120 -5.97 3.92 -9.96
C GLY A 120 -5.64 5.35 -9.53
N VAL A 121 -5.06 5.55 -8.35
CA VAL A 121 -4.62 6.87 -7.86
C VAL A 121 -3.53 7.43 -8.77
N PHE A 122 -2.45 6.66 -9.01
CA PHE A 122 -1.32 7.13 -9.80
C PHE A 122 -1.68 7.35 -11.27
N ALA A 123 -2.50 6.47 -11.86
CA ALA A 123 -3.00 6.66 -13.23
C ALA A 123 -3.82 7.96 -13.39
N THR A 124 -4.59 8.33 -12.36
CA THR A 124 -5.37 9.57 -12.38
C THR A 124 -4.47 10.78 -12.23
N HIS A 125 -3.44 10.69 -11.39
CA HIS A 125 -2.43 11.74 -11.29
C HIS A 125 -1.72 11.99 -12.63
N TYR A 126 -1.29 10.95 -13.33
CA TYR A 126 -0.63 11.13 -14.62
C TYR A 126 -1.53 11.82 -15.65
N LYS A 127 -2.84 11.54 -15.65
CA LYS A 127 -3.81 12.30 -16.46
C LYS A 127 -3.90 13.77 -16.05
N ILE A 128 -3.84 14.07 -14.75
CA ILE A 128 -3.79 15.46 -14.26
C ILE A 128 -2.50 16.15 -14.72
N GLU A 129 -1.36 15.46 -14.69
CA GLU A 129 -0.10 16.01 -15.24
C GLU A 129 -0.23 16.31 -16.73
N GLU A 130 -0.89 15.45 -17.52
CA GLU A 130 -1.15 15.72 -18.94
C GLU A 130 -1.97 16.98 -19.17
N ILE A 131 -2.91 17.29 -18.28
CA ILE A 131 -3.70 18.54 -18.31
C ILE A 131 -2.83 19.72 -17.89
N ILE A 132 -2.11 19.63 -16.76
CA ILE A 132 -1.40 20.78 -16.16
C ILE A 132 -0.11 21.14 -16.91
N HIS A 133 0.65 20.14 -17.38
CA HIS A 133 2.01 20.32 -17.89
C HIS A 133 2.11 21.25 -19.12
N PRO A 134 1.18 21.22 -20.10
CA PRO A 134 1.14 22.21 -21.18
C PRO A 134 1.02 23.67 -20.71
N HIS A 135 0.33 23.90 -19.58
CA HIS A 135 0.08 25.24 -19.05
C HIS A 135 1.25 25.80 -18.23
N HIS A 136 2.12 24.95 -17.69
CA HIS A 136 3.35 25.41 -17.01
C HIS A 136 4.53 25.67 -17.95
N ARG A 137 4.54 25.09 -19.17
CA ARG A 137 5.66 25.24 -20.12
C ARG A 137 5.50 26.35 -21.14
N SER A 138 4.31 26.93 -21.28
CA SER A 138 4.02 27.86 -22.36
C SER A 138 3.59 29.21 -21.82
N GLU A 139 4.51 30.18 -21.82
CA GLU A 139 4.17 31.60 -21.63
C GLU A 139 3.05 32.04 -22.57
N VAL A 140 3.00 31.46 -23.78
CA VAL A 140 1.95 31.71 -24.78
C VAL A 140 0.59 31.21 -24.30
N LEU A 141 0.51 30.03 -23.67
CA LEU A 141 -0.75 29.47 -23.17
C LEU A 141 -1.21 30.18 -21.89
N ILE A 142 -0.28 30.62 -21.05
CA ILE A 142 -0.58 31.49 -19.89
C ILE A 142 -1.17 32.82 -20.39
N ASN A 143 -0.62 33.41 -21.44
CA ASN A 143 -1.11 34.66 -22.04
C ASN A 143 -2.46 34.48 -22.78
N VAL A 144 -2.65 33.39 -23.52
CA VAL A 144 -3.94 33.08 -24.19
C VAL A 144 -5.04 32.84 -23.14
N MET A 145 -4.73 32.12 -22.07
CA MET A 145 -5.66 31.96 -20.94
C MET A 145 -5.87 33.26 -20.17
N ALA A 146 -4.88 34.13 -20.04
CA ALA A 146 -5.08 35.43 -19.38
C ALA A 146 -6.09 36.31 -20.14
N VAL A 147 -6.22 36.12 -21.45
CA VAL A 147 -7.06 36.93 -22.35
C VAL A 147 -8.45 36.30 -22.59
N GLU A 148 -8.57 34.98 -22.79
CA GLU A 148 -9.86 34.34 -23.08
C GLU A 148 -10.58 33.81 -21.82
N SER A 149 -11.85 34.18 -21.62
CA SER A 149 -12.67 33.72 -20.48
C SER A 149 -13.03 32.24 -20.58
N ASP A 150 -13.30 31.76 -21.79
CA ASP A 150 -13.90 30.44 -22.01
C ASP A 150 -12.86 29.32 -21.91
N ALA A 151 -11.64 29.55 -22.43
CA ALA A 151 -10.52 28.63 -22.26
C ALA A 151 -10.12 28.46 -20.79
N ARG A 152 -10.13 29.54 -20.00
CA ARG A 152 -9.90 29.50 -18.54
C ARG A 152 -10.97 28.70 -17.82
N LYS A 153 -12.23 28.91 -18.21
CA LYS A 153 -13.38 28.23 -17.58
C LYS A 153 -13.31 26.72 -17.85
N SER A 154 -13.11 26.31 -19.10
CA SER A 154 -12.97 24.90 -19.49
C SER A 154 -11.82 24.22 -18.73
N MET A 155 -10.63 24.85 -18.69
CA MET A 155 -9.50 24.28 -17.96
C MET A 155 -9.79 24.15 -16.46
N ARG A 156 -10.44 25.16 -15.84
CA ARG A 156 -10.82 25.09 -14.42
C ARG A 156 -11.77 23.93 -14.17
N GLU A 157 -12.75 23.71 -15.05
CA GLU A 157 -13.70 22.60 -14.97
C GLU A 157 -12.98 21.25 -15.10
N ASP A 158 -12.11 21.09 -16.09
CA ASP A 158 -11.32 19.86 -16.30
C ASP A 158 -10.43 19.53 -15.09
N LEU A 159 -9.78 20.56 -14.51
CA LEU A 159 -8.97 20.39 -13.31
C LEU A 159 -9.83 20.04 -12.10
N ASP A 160 -10.92 20.77 -11.83
CA ASP A 160 -11.81 20.50 -10.71
C ASP A 160 -12.38 19.06 -10.80
N GLU A 161 -12.76 18.60 -12.00
CA GLU A 161 -13.20 17.22 -12.23
C GLU A 161 -12.07 16.21 -11.96
N ALA A 162 -10.91 16.39 -12.59
CA ALA A 162 -9.81 15.44 -12.46
C ALA A 162 -9.31 15.31 -11.01
N PHE A 163 -9.24 16.43 -10.28
CA PHE A 163 -8.89 16.44 -8.87
C PHE A 163 -9.96 15.83 -7.97
N THR A 164 -11.25 15.99 -8.30
CA THR A 164 -12.34 15.29 -7.60
C THR A 164 -12.18 13.77 -7.76
N ILE A 165 -11.90 13.31 -8.98
CA ILE A 165 -11.64 11.89 -9.27
C ILE A 165 -10.41 11.40 -8.49
N LEU A 166 -9.32 12.19 -8.44
CA LEU A 166 -8.12 11.84 -7.69
C LEU A 166 -8.42 11.71 -6.19
N HIS A 167 -9.13 12.67 -5.62
CA HIS A 167 -9.53 12.67 -4.22
C HIS A 167 -10.33 11.41 -3.86
N ASP A 168 -11.31 11.06 -4.68
CA ASP A 168 -12.16 9.89 -4.44
C ASP A 168 -11.37 8.58 -4.55
N LYS A 169 -10.46 8.49 -5.51
CA LYS A 169 -9.56 7.32 -5.62
C LYS A 169 -8.58 7.23 -4.45
N MET A 170 -8.03 8.35 -3.99
CA MET A 170 -7.18 8.38 -2.79
C MET A 170 -7.96 7.89 -1.57
N LYS A 171 -9.19 8.36 -1.39
CA LYS A 171 -10.08 7.89 -0.32
C LYS A 171 -10.31 6.38 -0.43
N LEU A 172 -10.67 5.87 -1.60
CA LEU A 172 -10.89 4.43 -1.80
C LEU A 172 -9.64 3.58 -1.53
N ALA A 173 -8.44 4.10 -1.81
CA ALA A 173 -7.17 3.44 -1.52
C ALA A 173 -6.86 3.47 -0.01
N MET A 174 -7.07 4.62 0.64
CA MET A 174 -6.92 4.78 2.08
C MET A 174 -7.89 3.88 2.86
N ASP A 175 -9.17 3.84 2.48
CA ASP A 175 -10.17 2.96 3.10
C ASP A 175 -9.77 1.49 2.94
N ALA A 176 -9.18 1.11 1.80
CA ALA A 176 -8.67 -0.23 1.59
C ALA A 176 -7.47 -0.54 2.50
N LEU A 177 -6.53 0.38 2.66
CA LEU A 177 -5.39 0.26 3.59
C LEU A 177 -5.87 0.07 5.02
N GLU A 178 -6.80 0.91 5.47
CA GLU A 178 -7.38 0.82 6.80
C GLU A 178 -8.07 -0.52 7.04
N ASN A 179 -8.91 -0.96 6.10
CA ASN A 179 -9.57 -2.26 6.18
C ASN A 179 -8.56 -3.43 6.13
N GLY A 180 -7.49 -3.30 5.34
CA GLY A 180 -6.39 -4.26 5.30
C GLY A 180 -5.70 -4.37 6.66
N MET A 181 -5.38 -3.25 7.29
CA MET A 181 -4.78 -3.19 8.62
C MET A 181 -5.71 -3.77 9.69
N ARG A 182 -6.99 -3.37 9.70
CA ARG A 182 -7.99 -3.92 10.65
C ARG A 182 -8.10 -5.44 10.57
N ARG A 183 -8.15 -5.99 9.35
CA ARG A 183 -8.16 -7.45 9.15
C ARG A 183 -6.90 -8.13 9.67
N LEU A 184 -5.73 -7.54 9.46
CA LEU A 184 -4.46 -8.07 9.98
C LEU A 184 -4.38 -8.03 11.51
N LEU A 185 -5.00 -7.01 12.12
CA LEU A 185 -5.06 -6.84 13.57
C LEU A 185 -6.22 -7.62 14.22
N GLY A 186 -7.05 -8.30 13.44
CA GLY A 186 -8.24 -9.01 13.96
C GLY A 186 -9.33 -8.08 14.50
N VAL A 187 -9.31 -6.79 14.12
CA VAL A 187 -10.37 -5.84 14.48
C VAL A 187 -11.54 -6.09 13.53
N GLU A 188 -12.66 -6.58 14.05
CA GLU A 188 -13.83 -6.94 13.25
C GLU A 188 -14.24 -5.78 12.33
N VAL A 189 -14.23 -6.07 11.03
CA VAL A 189 -14.89 -5.22 10.05
C VAL A 189 -16.32 -5.72 10.00
N GLU A 190 -17.22 -5.15 10.82
CA GLU A 190 -18.66 -5.31 10.62
C GLU A 190 -19.00 -4.75 9.23
N THR A 191 -18.87 -5.56 8.19
CA THR A 191 -19.49 -5.30 6.91
C THR A 191 -20.99 -5.40 7.14
N ARG A 192 -21.64 -4.26 7.41
CA ARG A 192 -23.09 -4.14 7.25
C ARG A 192 -23.40 -4.54 5.81
N ALA A 193 -23.83 -5.78 5.64
CA ALA A 193 -24.49 -6.23 4.44
C ALA A 193 -25.81 -5.45 4.36
N THR A 194 -25.81 -4.38 3.57
CA THR A 194 -27.05 -3.81 3.05
C THR A 194 -27.72 -4.89 2.20
N ARG A 195 -28.74 -5.52 2.79
CA ARG A 195 -29.80 -6.25 2.09
C ARG A 195 -30.73 -5.26 1.40
#